data_AF-A0A357EZM2-F1
#
_entry.id   AF-A0A357EZM2-F1
#
_cell.length_a   1.000
_cell.length_b   1.000
_cell.length_c   1.000
_cell.angle_alpha   90.00
_cell.angle_beta   90.00
_cell.angle_gamma   90.00
#
_symmetry.space_group_name_H-M   'P 1'
#
loop_
_entity.id
_entity.type
_entity.pdbx_description
1 polymer ?
#
loop_
_entity_poly.entity_id
_entity_poly.type
_entity_poly.pdbx_seq_one_letter_code
_entity_poly.pdbx_strand_id
1 'polypeptide(L)'
;QMYDKNQFPDVDLLRKYNQPGPRYTSYPTAPLFSEDFTPEDFAAEISATNQAGETSDLSLYLHFPFCEKLCYFCGCNMRVSHDRELIANYNRYVKKEIELLLPRMSRERKVAQMHWGGGTPSYLLP
;
A
#
# COMPACT_ATOMS: atom_id res chain seq x y z
N GLN A 1 -5.62 -32.02 18.97
CA GLN A 1 -4.94 -30.98 19.77
C GLN A 1 -5.64 -29.65 19.48
N MET A 2 -6.95 -29.50 19.70
CA MET A 2 -7.60 -29.08 20.95
C MET A 2 -6.81 -28.03 21.72
N TYR A 3 -7.17 -26.76 21.49
CA TYR A 3 -6.71 -25.57 22.18
C TYR A 3 -6.80 -25.71 23.70
N ASP A 4 -5.75 -25.28 24.41
CA ASP A 4 -5.73 -25.18 25.86
C ASP A 4 -6.75 -24.12 26.34
N LYS A 5 -7.71 -24.54 27.18
CA LYS A 5 -8.76 -23.67 27.71
C LYS A 5 -8.24 -22.61 28.69
N ASN A 6 -6.97 -22.66 29.10
CA ASN A 6 -6.33 -21.65 29.95
C ASN A 6 -5.61 -20.54 29.16
N GLN A 7 -5.76 -20.49 27.83
CA GLN A 7 -5.12 -19.49 26.97
C GLN A 7 -6.04 -18.31 26.60
N PHE A 8 -7.11 -18.07 27.36
CA PHE A 8 -7.95 -16.89 27.15
C PHE A 8 -7.29 -15.66 27.80
N PRO A 9 -7.23 -14.51 27.09
CA PRO A 9 -6.73 -13.28 27.69
C PRO A 9 -7.60 -12.89 28.88
N ASP A 10 -6.98 -12.33 29.91
CA ASP A 10 -7.70 -11.77 31.06
C ASP A 10 -8.78 -10.79 30.58
N VAL A 11 -10.03 -11.10 30.90
CA VAL A 11 -11.22 -10.35 30.47
C VAL A 11 -11.16 -8.92 30.98
N ASP A 12 -10.59 -8.68 32.15
CA ASP A 12 -10.48 -7.35 32.71
C ASP A 12 -9.42 -6.51 31.97
N LEU A 13 -8.34 -7.13 31.49
CA LEU A 13 -7.39 -6.48 30.59
C LEU A 13 -8.02 -6.16 29.22
N LEU A 14 -8.82 -7.07 28.67
CA LEU A 14 -9.54 -6.83 27.42
C LEU A 14 -10.52 -5.66 27.55
N ARG A 15 -11.30 -5.62 28.64
CA ARG A 15 -12.20 -4.48 28.92
C ARG A 15 -11.46 -3.17 29.08
N LYS A 16 -10.29 -3.19 29.74
CA LYS A 16 -9.47 -1.99 29.94
C LYS A 16 -8.90 -1.43 28.63
N TYR A 17 -8.41 -2.29 27.73
CA TYR A 17 -7.67 -1.87 26.54
C TYR A 17 -8.44 -1.96 25.21
N ASN A 18 -9.68 -2.45 25.21
CA ASN A 18 -10.59 -2.39 24.05
C ASN A 18 -11.14 -0.97 23.86
N GLN A 19 -10.23 -0.04 23.58
CA GLN A 19 -10.49 1.37 23.33
C GLN A 19 -9.97 1.74 21.93
N PRO A 20 -10.53 2.76 21.27
CA PRO A 20 -9.98 3.27 20.02
C PRO A 20 -8.50 3.66 20.19
N GLY A 21 -7.63 3.05 19.39
CA GLY A 21 -6.19 3.32 19.39
C GLY A 21 -5.69 3.72 17.99
N PRO A 22 -4.52 4.35 17.90
CA PRO A 22 -3.90 4.65 16.62
C PRO A 22 -3.60 3.35 15.85
N ARG A 23 -3.87 3.37 14.54
CA ARG A 23 -3.50 2.26 13.66
C ARG A 23 -2.01 2.39 13.32
N TYR A 24 -1.17 1.60 13.99
CA TYR A 24 0.26 1.53 13.70
C TYR A 24 0.54 0.70 12.45
N THR A 25 0.27 1.28 11.28
CA THR A 25 0.61 0.70 9.97
C THR A 25 2.02 1.09 9.50
N SER A 26 2.58 2.16 10.07
CA SER A 26 3.94 2.65 9.83
C SER A 26 4.41 3.47 11.04
N TYR A 27 5.71 3.73 11.11
CA TYR A 27 6.28 4.70 12.06
C TYR A 27 7.33 5.57 11.34
N PRO A 28 7.20 6.91 11.35
CA PRO A 28 6.05 7.69 11.86
C PRO A 28 4.73 7.37 11.13
N THR A 29 3.60 7.66 11.79
CA THR A 29 2.26 7.39 11.24
C THR A 29 1.85 8.43 10.20
N ALA A 30 0.95 8.09 9.26
CA ALA A 30 0.49 8.98 8.18
C ALA A 30 0.00 10.39 8.60
N PRO A 31 -0.62 10.62 9.79
CA PRO A 31 -0.96 11.98 10.24
C PRO A 31 0.25 12.92 10.41
N LEU A 32 1.47 12.39 10.42
CA LEU A 32 2.71 13.16 10.46
C LEU A 32 3.29 13.43 9.06
N PHE A 33 2.62 13.01 7.98
CA PHE A 33 3.02 13.40 6.63
C PHE A 33 2.73 14.88 6.41
N SER A 34 3.65 15.57 5.75
CA SER A 34 3.58 17.00 5.45
C SER A 34 3.74 17.23 3.96
N GLU A 35 3.17 18.33 3.47
CA GLU A 35 3.40 18.84 2.11
C GLU A 35 4.82 19.44 1.95
N ASP A 36 5.58 19.57 3.04
CA ASP A 36 6.98 20.00 3.00
C ASP A 36 7.91 19.00 2.29
N PHE A 37 7.50 17.72 2.18
CA PHE A 37 8.25 16.73 1.42
C PHE A 37 7.93 16.86 -0.07
N THR A 38 8.91 17.31 -0.85
CA THR A 38 8.70 17.73 -2.23
C THR A 38 9.05 16.63 -3.26
N PRO A 39 8.70 16.82 -4.55
CA PRO A 39 9.15 15.93 -5.62
C PRO A 39 10.69 15.84 -5.74
N GLU A 40 11.42 16.90 -5.39
CA GLU A 40 12.88 16.93 -5.37
C GLU A 40 13.44 16.05 -4.25
N ASP A 41 12.84 16.10 -3.04
CA ASP A 41 13.20 15.23 -1.93
C ASP A 41 13.01 13.75 -2.30
N PHE A 42 11.88 13.44 -2.94
CA PHE A 42 11.61 12.09 -3.44
C PHE A 42 12.66 11.61 -4.46
N ALA A 43 13.05 12.47 -5.40
CA ALA A 43 14.08 12.13 -6.38
C ALA A 43 15.47 11.95 -5.73
N ALA A 44 15.79 12.77 -4.72
CA ALA A 44 17.02 12.66 -3.95
C ALA A 44 17.08 11.34 -3.16
N GLU A 45 15.98 10.93 -2.54
CA GLU A 45 15.88 9.67 -1.79
C GLU A 45 16.06 8.45 -2.70
N ILE A 46 15.47 8.46 -3.90
CA ILE A 46 15.72 7.41 -4.90
C ILE A 46 17.21 7.35 -5.27
N SER A 47 17.84 8.52 -5.48
CA SER A 47 19.27 8.58 -5.83
C SER A 47 20.16 8.04 -4.71
N ALA A 48 19.89 8.43 -3.47
CA ALA A 48 20.63 7.96 -2.29
C ALA A 48 20.48 6.45 -2.09
N THR A 49 19.25 5.91 -2.18
CA THR A 49 18.99 4.48 -1.99
C THR A 49 19.52 3.60 -3.12
N ASN A 50 19.70 4.14 -4.32
CA ASN A 50 20.41 3.45 -5.41
C ASN A 50 21.92 3.30 -5.16
N GLN A 51 22.52 4.15 -4.30
CA GLN A 51 23.96 4.20 -4.04
C GLN A 51 24.36 3.56 -2.71
N ALA A 52 23.40 3.22 -1.85
CA ALA A 52 23.67 2.51 -0.60
C ALA A 52 24.30 1.14 -0.92
N GLY A 53 25.50 0.87 -0.40
CA GLY A 53 26.42 -0.15 -0.89
C GLY A 53 25.88 -1.58 -1.08
N GLU A 54 24.78 -1.94 -0.42
CA GLU A 54 23.93 -3.08 -0.81
C GLU A 54 22.63 -2.51 -1.38
N THR A 55 22.55 -2.36 -2.69
CA THR A 55 21.36 -1.85 -3.36
C THR A 55 20.19 -2.80 -3.07
N SER A 56 19.34 -2.43 -2.12
CA SER A 56 18.26 -3.30 -1.66
C SER A 56 17.31 -3.70 -2.80
N ASP A 57 16.75 -4.91 -2.76
CA ASP A 57 15.73 -5.29 -3.72
C ASP A 57 14.46 -4.43 -3.60
N LEU A 58 13.67 -4.38 -4.67
CA LEU A 58 12.41 -3.65 -4.76
C LEU A 58 11.24 -4.51 -4.28
N SER A 59 10.39 -3.92 -3.44
CA SER A 59 9.03 -4.40 -3.18
C SER A 59 8.04 -3.43 -3.82
N LEU A 60 7.24 -3.90 -4.77
CA LEU A 60 6.29 -3.09 -5.51
C LEU A 60 4.87 -3.25 -4.95
N TYR A 61 4.20 -2.13 -4.68
CA TYR A 61 2.78 -2.08 -4.35
C TYR A 61 2.03 -1.29 -5.42
N LEU A 62 1.04 -1.92 -6.05
CA LEU A 62 0.16 -1.26 -7.02
C LEU A 62 -1.25 -1.18 -6.43
N HIS A 63 -1.78 0.03 -6.38
CA HIS A 63 -3.12 0.29 -5.87
C HIS A 63 -4.13 0.35 -7.02
N PHE A 64 -5.14 -0.53 -7.00
CA PHE A 64 -6.27 -0.52 -7.93
C PHE A 64 -7.56 -0.25 -7.15
N PRO A 65 -8.10 0.97 -7.19
CA PRO A 65 -9.17 1.38 -6.28
C PRO A 65 -10.55 0.85 -6.66
N PHE A 66 -10.71 0.04 -7.72
CA PHE A 66 -12.03 -0.28 -8.25
C PHE A 66 -12.68 -1.49 -7.61
N CYS A 67 -13.94 -1.37 -7.23
CA CYS A 67 -14.79 -2.50 -6.85
C CYS A 67 -16.06 -2.54 -7.70
N GLU A 68 -16.60 -3.73 -7.87
CA GLU A 68 -17.89 -3.93 -8.54
C GLU A 68 -19.06 -3.45 -7.67
N LYS A 69 -18.98 -3.64 -6.34
CA LYS A 69 -20.08 -3.37 -5.41
C LYS A 69 -19.56 -2.70 -4.14
N LEU A 70 -20.46 -1.96 -3.47
CA LEU A 70 -20.17 -1.33 -2.19
C LEU A 70 -20.35 -2.34 -1.05
N CYS A 71 -19.32 -2.51 -0.23
CA CYS A 71 -19.42 -3.18 1.07
C CYS A 71 -19.62 -2.12 2.15
N TYR A 72 -20.72 -2.18 2.91
CA TYR A 72 -21.04 -1.15 3.92
C TYR A 72 -20.06 -1.06 5.09
N PHE A 73 -19.24 -2.10 5.30
CA PHE A 73 -18.18 -2.12 6.31
C PHE A 73 -16.82 -1.66 5.76
N CYS A 74 -16.73 -1.30 4.48
CA CYS A 74 -15.45 -1.00 3.83
C CYS A 74 -14.87 0.33 4.32
N GLY A 75 -13.63 0.30 4.79
CA GLY A 75 -12.82 1.48 5.09
C GLY A 75 -11.58 1.62 4.21
N CYS A 76 -11.52 0.90 3.08
CA CYS A 76 -10.41 0.96 2.14
C CYS A 76 -10.47 2.24 1.30
N ASN A 77 -9.32 2.70 0.79
CA ASN A 77 -9.30 3.64 -0.33
C ASN A 77 -9.77 2.88 -1.58
N MET A 78 -11.02 3.11 -1.97
CA MET A 78 -11.66 2.44 -3.10
C MET A 78 -12.80 3.28 -3.67
N ARG A 79 -13.24 2.92 -4.87
CA ARG A 79 -14.34 3.50 -5.63
C ARG A 79 -15.12 2.38 -6.29
N VAL A 80 -16.43 2.37 -6.09
CA VAL A 80 -17.33 1.53 -6.89
C VAL A 80 -17.48 2.15 -8.28
N SER A 81 -17.18 1.39 -9.33
CA SER A 81 -17.34 1.84 -10.70
C SER A 81 -17.57 0.66 -11.64
N HIS A 82 -18.56 0.79 -12.53
CA HIS A 82 -18.79 -0.13 -13.64
C HIS A 82 -18.26 0.41 -14.98
N ASP A 83 -17.75 1.64 -14.99
CA ASP A 83 -17.16 2.26 -16.17
C ASP A 83 -15.80 1.60 -16.49
N ARG A 84 -15.78 0.79 -17.53
CA ARG A 84 -14.58 0.08 -18.00
C ARG A 84 -13.58 1.01 -18.66
N GLU A 85 -14.01 2.12 -19.25
CA GLU A 85 -13.11 3.11 -19.83
C GLU A 85 -12.34 3.83 -18.73
N LEU A 86 -13.01 4.24 -17.65
CA LEU A 86 -12.35 4.82 -16.48
C LEU A 86 -11.25 3.90 -15.92
N ILE A 87 -11.53 2.60 -15.78
CA ILE A 87 -10.57 1.61 -15.29
C ILE A 87 -9.39 1.47 -16.27
N ALA A 88 -9.67 1.37 -17.56
CA ALA A 88 -8.63 1.31 -18.59
C ALA A 88 -7.76 2.58 -18.60
N ASN A 89 -8.36 3.75 -18.39
CA ASN A 89 -7.68 5.04 -18.31
C ASN A 89 -6.73 5.07 -17.10
N TYR A 90 -7.21 4.62 -15.93
CA TYR A 90 -6.37 4.48 -14.73
C TYR A 90 -5.17 3.56 -14.97
N ASN A 91 -5.38 2.40 -15.59
CA ASN A 91 -4.30 1.46 -15.92
C ASN A 91 -3.26 2.10 -16.85
N ARG A 92 -3.66 3.00 -17.76
CA ARG A 92 -2.71 3.77 -18.57
C ARG A 92 -1.90 4.76 -17.74
N TYR A 93 -2.50 5.41 -16.75
CA TYR A 93 -1.78 6.31 -15.85
C TYR A 93 -0.79 5.58 -14.94
N VAL A 94 -1.14 4.41 -14.41
CA VAL A 94 -0.21 3.56 -13.65
C VAL A 94 1.01 3.20 -14.49
N LYS A 95 0.82 2.82 -15.76
CA LYS A 95 1.93 2.54 -16.69
C LYS A 95 2.81 3.77 -16.93
N LYS A 96 2.19 4.95 -17.12
CA LYS A 96 2.92 6.22 -17.28
C LYS A 96 3.73 6.57 -16.03
N GLU A 97 3.19 6.36 -14.84
CA GLU A 97 3.91 6.58 -13.59
C GLU A 97 5.15 5.68 -13.49
N ILE A 98 5.00 4.39 -13.83
CA ILE A 98 6.14 3.46 -13.91
C ILE A 98 7.19 3.99 -14.91
N GLU A 99 6.77 4.39 -16.12
CA GLU A 99 7.66 4.96 -17.13
C GLU A 99 8.40 6.23 -16.66
N LEU A 100 7.75 7.06 -15.84
CA LEU A 100 8.36 8.26 -15.25
C LEU A 100 9.42 7.93 -14.18
N LEU A 101 9.23 6.83 -13.44
CA LEU A 101 10.15 6.40 -12.39
C LEU A 101 11.32 5.56 -12.90
N LEU A 102 11.13 4.78 -13.98
CA LEU A 102 12.14 3.88 -14.53
C LEU A 102 13.53 4.50 -14.72
N PRO A 103 13.69 5.73 -15.30
CA PRO A 103 15.00 6.33 -15.49
C PRO A 103 15.75 6.65 -14.20
N ARG A 104 15.03 6.74 -13.06
CA ARG A 104 15.61 7.06 -11.75
C ARG A 104 16.02 5.83 -10.95
N MET A 105 15.62 4.62 -11.37
CA MET A 105 15.90 3.38 -10.61
C MET A 105 17.19 2.72 -11.10
N SER A 106 18.03 2.24 -10.18
CA SER A 106 19.19 1.42 -10.54
C SER A 106 18.72 0.12 -11.20
N ARG A 107 19.35 -0.23 -12.33
CA ARG A 107 19.07 -1.47 -13.07
C ARG A 107 19.51 -2.73 -12.35
N GLU A 108 20.28 -2.59 -11.28
CA GLU A 108 20.75 -3.70 -10.45
C GLU A 108 19.71 -4.16 -9.43
N ARG A 109 18.69 -3.33 -9.15
CA ARG A 109 17.64 -3.66 -8.19
C ARG A 109 16.71 -4.73 -8.76
N LYS A 110 16.61 -5.87 -8.09
CA LYS A 110 15.64 -6.90 -8.47
C LYS A 110 14.31 -6.63 -7.81
N VAL A 111 13.22 -6.94 -8.49
CA VAL A 111 11.91 -6.96 -7.87
C VAL A 111 11.78 -8.26 -7.09
N ALA A 112 11.87 -8.19 -5.76
CA ALA A 112 11.73 -9.34 -4.87
C ALA A 112 10.26 -9.61 -4.50
N GLN A 113 9.42 -8.59 -4.51
CA GLN A 113 8.00 -8.72 -4.18
C GLN A 113 7.14 -7.80 -5.06
N MET A 114 5.94 -8.28 -5.40
CA MET A 114 4.89 -7.46 -6.03
C MET A 114 3.54 -7.78 -5.40
N HIS A 115 2.82 -6.74 -4.99
CA HIS A 115 1.48 -6.85 -4.41
C HIS A 115 0.51 -5.89 -5.09
N TRP A 116 -0.68 -6.38 -5.41
CA TRP A 116 -1.77 -5.58 -5.93
C TRP A 116 -2.86 -5.47 -4.85
N GLY A 117 -3.22 -4.24 -4.48
CA GLY A 117 -4.21 -3.98 -3.44
C GLY A 117 -5.18 -2.86 -3.81
N GLY A 118 -5.96 -2.41 -2.83
CA GLY A 118 -6.90 -1.30 -2.97
C GLY A 118 -8.35 -1.75 -2.84
N GLY A 119 -9.11 -1.61 -3.92
CA GLY A 119 -10.44 -2.19 -4.04
C GLY A 119 -10.36 -3.69 -4.31
N THR A 120 -10.73 -4.09 -5.52
CA THR A 120 -10.72 -5.49 -5.95
C THR A 120 -9.81 -5.63 -7.18
N PRO A 121 -8.50 -5.90 -7.03
CA PRO A 121 -7.60 -6.07 -8.17
C PRO A 121 -8.08 -7.12 -9.18
N SER A 122 -8.78 -8.17 -8.71
CA SER A 122 -9.39 -9.18 -9.57
C SER A 122 -10.60 -8.68 -10.39
N TYR A 123 -11.01 -7.41 -10.24
CA TYR A 123 -12.03 -6.78 -11.07
C TYR A 123 -11.47 -6.25 -12.41
N LEU A 124 -10.15 -6.19 -12.54
CA LEU A 124 -9.47 -5.92 -13.79
C LEU A 124 -9.71 -7.07 -14.79
N LEU A 125 -9.77 -6.72 -16.07
CA LEU A 125 -9.82 -7.71 -17.15
C LEU A 125 -8.38 -8.06 -17.59
N PRO A 126 -8.13 -9.30 -18.05
CA PRO A 126 -6.85 -9.70 -18.62
C PRO A 126 -6.39 -8.81 -19.78
#